data_AF-A0A1U9X419-F1
#
_entry.id   AF-A0A1U9X419-F1
#
_cell.length_a   1.000
_cell.length_b   1.000
_cell.length_c   1.000
_cell.angle_alpha   90.00
_cell.angle_beta   90.00
_cell.angle_gamma   90.00
#
_symmetry.space_group_name_H-M   'P 1'
#
loop_
_entity.id
_entity.type
_entity.pdbx_description
1 polymer ?
#
loop_
_entity_poly.entity_id
_entity_poly.type
_entity_poly.pdbx_seq_one_letter_code
_entity_poly.pdbx_strand_id
1 'polypeptide(L)' 'MVKQSLARTTVGIIGNVISFGLFFSPAPTFYGIIKKKSVEEFKPDPYLATLLNCAFWVFYGMPFVHPNSTLVYTINGIG' A
#
# COMPACT_ATOMS: atom_id res chain seq x y z
N MET A 1 -18.24 -9.50 25.03
CA MET A 1 -17.95 -10.20 23.75
C MET A 1 -17.71 -9.14 22.69
N VAL A 2 -16.49 -8.97 22.20
CA VAL A 2 -16.19 -7.98 21.14
C VAL A 2 -16.84 -8.48 19.84
N LYS A 3 -17.60 -7.60 19.17
CA LYS A 3 -18.19 -7.93 17.86
C LYS A 3 -17.06 -8.13 16.86
N GLN A 4 -17.01 -9.28 16.17
CA GLN A 4 -15.95 -9.62 15.21
C GLN A 4 -15.79 -8.55 14.11
N SER A 5 -16.88 -7.90 13.71
CA SER A 5 -16.85 -6.80 12.74
C SER A 5 -16.09 -5.58 13.27
N LEU A 6 -16.23 -5.23 14.54
CA LEU A 6 -15.54 -4.12 15.17
C LEU A 6 -14.03 -4.37 15.19
N ALA A 7 -13.61 -5.55 15.63
CA ALA A 7 -12.19 -5.93 15.65
C ALA A 7 -11.57 -5.88 14.24
N ARG A 8 -12.27 -6.41 13.22
CA ARG A 8 -11.81 -6.39 11.83
C ARG A 8 -11.63 -4.98 11.28
N THR A 9 -12.59 -4.08 11.55
CA THR A 9 -12.52 -2.68 11.10
C THR A 9 -11.40 -1.93 11.81
N THR A 10 -11.25 -2.09 13.12
CA THR A 10 -10.18 -1.42 13.90
C THR A 10 -8.79 -1.83 13.41
N VAL A 11 -8.56 -3.13 13.24
CA VAL A 11 -7.28 -3.63 12.71
C VAL A 11 -7.03 -3.14 11.29
N GLY A 12 -8.07 -3.13 10.44
CA GLY A 12 -7.97 -2.65 9.06
C GLY A 12 -7.57 -1.16 8.99
N ILE A 13 -8.16 -0.31 9.83
CA ILE A 13 -7.82 1.13 9.89
C ILE A 13 -6.36 1.32 10.35
N ILE A 14 -5.95 0.63 11.42
CA ILE A 14 -4.56 0.70 11.92
C ILE A 14 -3.58 0.26 10.82
N GLY A 15 -3.89 -0.86 10.14
CA GLY A 15 -3.08 -1.33 9.01
C GLY A 15 -2.99 -0.31 7.88
N ASN A 16 -4.10 0.33 7.51
CA ASN A 16 -4.13 1.36 6.47
C ASN A 16 -3.23 2.56 6.83
N VAL A 17 -3.26 3.04 8.08
CA VAL A 17 -2.41 4.16 8.52
C VAL A 17 -0.92 3.80 8.45
N ILE A 18 -0.55 2.59 8.88
CA ILE A 18 0.85 2.13 8.83
C ILE A 18 1.31 1.96 7.39
N SER A 19 0.50 1.33 6.53
CA SER A 19 0.81 1.15 5.11
C SER A 19 0.96 2.48 4.38
N PHE A 20 0.15 3.50 4.71
CA PHE A 20 0.32 4.83 4.14
C PHE A 20 1.70 5.42 4.47
N GLY A 21 2.14 5.30 5.73
CA GLY A 21 3.49 5.70 6.12
C GLY A 21 4.59 4.92 5.39
N LEU A 22 4.40 3.62 5.20
CA LEU A 22 5.33 2.76 4.46
C LEU A 22 5.45 3.20 2.98
N PHE A 23 4.34 3.47 2.30
CA PHE A 23 4.35 3.95 0.91
C PHE A 23 4.97 5.34 0.77
N PHE A 24 4.93 6.16 1.82
CA PHE A 24 5.60 7.46 1.83
C PHE A 24 7.11 7.39 2.18
N SER A 25 7.57 6.28 2.75
CA SER A 25 8.98 6.09 3.14
C SER A 25 10.02 6.35 2.02
N PRO A 26 9.75 6.13 0.72
CA PRO A 26 10.70 6.42 -0.35
C PRO A 26 10.81 7.90 -0.71
N ALA A 27 9.95 8.78 -0.18
CA ALA A 27 9.91 10.19 -0.55
C ALA A 27 11.26 10.93 -0.36
N PRO A 28 12.01 10.74 0.75
CA PRO A 28 13.35 11.33 0.89
C PRO A 28 14.34 10.81 -0.15
N THR A 29 14.25 9.52 -0.51
CA THR A 29 15.09 8.90 -1.54
C THR A 29 14.81 9.50 -2.91
N PHE A 30 13.53 9.60 -3.30
CA PHE A 30 13.13 10.25 -4.56
C PHE A 30 13.51 11.73 -4.59
N TYR A 31 13.38 12.44 -3.47
CA TYR A 31 13.84 13.83 -3.37
C TYR A 31 15.35 13.94 -3.65
N GLY A 32 16.16 13.02 -3.12
CA GLY A 32 17.59 12.92 -3.41
C GLY A 32 17.88 12.69 -4.89
N ILE A 33 17.19 11.74 -5.52
CA ILE A 33 17.32 11.42 -6.95
C ILE A 33 16.99 12.65 -7.81
N ILE A 34 15.89 13.35 -7.50
CA ILE A 34 15.46 14.56 -8.23
C ILE A 34 16.53 15.67 -8.08
N LYS A 35 17.02 15.90 -6.86
CA LYS A 35 18.04 16.93 -6.60
C LYS A 35 19.36 16.64 -7.32
N LYS A 36 19.77 15.37 -7.36
CA LYS A 36 21.01 14.93 -8.02
C LYS A 36 20.86 14.73 -9.53
N LYS A 37 19.62 14.64 -10.05
CA LYS A 37 19.29 14.27 -11.44
C LYS A 37 19.94 12.96 -11.90
N SER A 38 20.22 12.07 -10.96
CA SER A 38 20.84 10.77 -11.20
C SER A 38 20.23 9.75 -10.25
N VAL A 39 19.93 8.57 -10.77
CA VAL A 39 19.46 7.43 -9.97
C VAL A 39 20.61 6.72 -9.26
N GLU A 40 21.87 7.07 -9.53
CA GLU A 40 23.05 6.44 -8.94
C GLU A 40 22.94 4.90 -8.98
N GLU A 41 23.04 4.22 -7.83
CA GLU A 41 22.91 2.76 -7.71
C GLU A 41 21.49 2.30 -7.36
N PHE A 42 20.50 3.20 -7.43
CA PHE A 42 19.12 2.89 -7.09
C PHE A 42 18.51 1.91 -8.10
N LYS A 43 17.99 0.79 -7.59
CA LYS A 43 17.28 -0.21 -8.40
C LYS A 43 15.77 0.02 -8.35
N PRO A 44 15.09 0.12 -9.51
CA PRO A 44 13.64 0.29 -9.56
C PRO A 44 12.86 -1.01 -9.31
N ASP A 45 13.52 -2.17 -9.39
CA ASP A 45 12.92 -3.51 -9.25
C ASP A 45 11.95 -3.66 -8.06
N PRO A 46 12.31 -3.29 -6.81
CA PRO A 46 11.39 -3.39 -5.68
C PRO A 46 10.14 -2.50 -5.82
N TYR A 47 10.23 -1.36 -6.51
CA TYR A 47 9.10 -0.47 -6.74
C TYR A 47 8.14 -1.04 -7.77
N LEU A 48 8.67 -1.61 -8.85
CA LEU A 48 7.86 -2.29 -9.86
C LEU A 48 7.16 -3.53 -9.28
N ALA A 49 7.88 -4.31 -8.47
CA ALA A 49 7.31 -5.46 -7.79
C ALA A 49 6.20 -5.05 -6.79
N THR A 50 6.40 -3.94 -6.07
CA THR A 50 5.40 -3.40 -5.13
C THR A 50 4.16 -2.93 -5.88
N LEU A 51 4.31 -2.18 -6.98
CA LEU A 51 3.18 -1.74 -7.80
C LEU A 51 2.37 -2.91 -8.33
N LEU A 52 3.03 -3.96 -8.84
CA LEU A 52 2.36 -5.17 -9.31
C LEU A 52 1.63 -5.89 -8.16
N ASN A 53 2.24 -5.96 -6.98
CA ASN A 53 1.62 -6.54 -5.78
C ASN A 53 0.35 -5.76 -5.38
N CYS A 54 0.43 -4.43 -5.35
CA CYS A 54 -0.70 -3.56 -5.06
C CYS A 54 -1.83 -3.75 -6.09
N ALA A 55 -1.52 -3.83 -7.38
CA ALA A 55 -2.50 -4.10 -8.43
C ALA A 55 -3.24 -5.44 -8.21
N PHE A 56 -2.54 -6.51 -7.83
CA PHE A 56 -3.16 -7.79 -7.50
C PHE A 56 -4.05 -7.70 -6.26
N TRP A 57 -3.64 -6.96 -5.22
CA TRP A 57 -4.47 -6.76 -4.03
C TRP A 57 -5.70 -5.89 -4.28
N VAL A 58 -5.60 -4.88 -5.15
CA VAL A 58 -6.75 -4.12 -5.61
C VAL A 58 -7.73 -5.06 -6.32
N PHE A 59 -7.24 -5.87 -7.24
CA PHE A 59 -8.08 -6.85 -7.96
C PHE A 59 -8.77 -7.82 -7.01
N TYR A 60 -8.01 -8.39 -6.06
CA TYR A 60 -8.55 -9.30 -5.05
C TYR A 60 -9.58 -8.63 -4.14
N GLY A 61 -9.35 -7.39 -3.73
CA GLY A 61 -10.23 -6.69 -2.80
C GLY A 61 -11.51 -6.12 -3.44
N MET A 62 -11.66 -6.20 -4.76
CA MET A 62 -12.88 -5.78 -5.45
C MET A 62 -14.10 -6.60 -4.97
N PRO A 63 -15.28 -5.96 -4.84
CA PRO A 63 -16.45 -6.58 -4.21
C PRO A 63 -16.99 -7.82 -4.95
N PHE A 64 -16.67 -7.95 -6.25
CA PHE A 64 -17.04 -9.13 -7.04
C PHE A 64 -16.05 -10.30 -6.90
N VAL A 65 -14.83 -10.07 -6.36
CA VAL A 65 -13.85 -11.13 -6.07
C VAL A 65 -13.90 -11.52 -4.61
N HIS A 66 -13.82 -10.53 -3.70
CA HIS A 66 -13.89 -10.78 -2.26
C HIS A 66 -14.78 -9.74 -1.54
N PRO A 67 -16.00 -10.13 -1.14
CA PRO A 67 -16.90 -9.24 -0.39
C PRO A 67 -16.30 -8.78 0.94
N ASN A 68 -16.60 -7.54 1.35
CA ASN A 68 -16.17 -6.93 2.62
C ASN A 68 -14.65 -6.66 2.78
N SER A 69 -13.90 -6.54 1.67
CA SER A 69 -12.46 -6.24 1.68
C SER A 69 -12.13 -4.78 1.34
N THR A 70 -13.05 -3.84 1.65
CA THR A 70 -12.92 -2.44 1.24
C THR A 70 -11.61 -1.80 1.69
N LEU A 71 -11.21 -2.02 2.94
CA LEU A 71 -9.98 -1.48 3.51
C LEU A 71 -8.70 -2.02 2.86
N VAL A 72 -8.77 -3.16 2.14
CA VAL A 72 -7.62 -3.77 1.47
C VAL A 72 -7.42 -3.17 0.09
N TYR A 73 -8.49 -3.04 -0.72
CA TYR A 73 -8.32 -2.43 -2.05
C TYR A 73 -8.09 -0.91 -1.96
N THR A 74 -8.60 -0.22 -0.93
CA THR A 74 -8.37 1.22 -0.78
C THR A 74 -6.90 1.54 -0.53
N ILE A 75 -6.23 0.81 0.36
CA ILE A 75 -4.82 1.08 0.68
C ILE A 75 -3.88 0.67 -0.45
N ASN A 76 -4.15 -0.47 -1.09
CA ASN A 76 -3.37 -0.92 -2.25
C ASN A 76 -3.68 -0.11 -3.52
N GLY A 77 -4.78 0.66 -3.55
CA GLY A 77 -5.01 1.64 -4.61
C GLY A 77 -4.28 2.97 -4.39
N ILE A 78 -3.86 3.26 -3.15
CA ILE A 78 -3.05 4.44 -2.82
C ILE A 78 -1.55 4.17 -3.03
N GLY A 79 -1.10 2.94 -2.73
CA GLY A 79 0.27 2.48 -2.96
C GLY A 79 0.57 2.23 -4.44
#